data_AF-A0A426XB75-F1
#
_entry.id   AF-A0A426XB75-F1
#
_cell.length_a   1.000
_cell.length_b   1.000
_cell.length_c   1.000
_cell.angle_alpha   90.00
_cell.angle_beta   90.00
_cell.angle_gamma   90.00
#
_symmetry.space_group_name_H-M   'P 1'
#
loop_
_entity.id
_entity.type
_entity.pdbx_description
1 polymer ?
#
loop_
_entity_poly.entity_id
_entity_poly.type
_entity_poly.pdbx_seq_one_letter_code
_entity_poly.pdbx_strand_id
1 'polypeptide(L)'
;MDLSPDTEEYIKESIESSLGLPVSVKSLSLKLVASEDARHRLQDQIFVLEERLTEADKRLEQCRAEANMNAQGVKRCVEEKEMIASKYADLVNHCRKLEEECSLYERDLERIMESCDELGKENEELRARLDDNSGVRVPF
;
A
#
# COMPACT_ATOMS: atom_id res chain seq x y z
N MET A 1 -35.07 -33.09 53.85
CA MET A 1 -35.68 -33.07 52.51
C MET A 1 -35.51 -34.46 51.98
N ASP A 2 -36.60 -35.17 51.74
CA ASP A 2 -36.52 -36.56 51.28
C ASP A 2 -36.13 -36.56 49.80
N LEU A 3 -35.07 -37.29 49.47
CA LEU A 3 -34.59 -37.47 48.11
C LEU A 3 -35.57 -38.41 47.38
N SER A 4 -35.67 -38.29 46.05
CA SER A 4 -36.50 -39.25 45.31
C SER A 4 -35.91 -40.66 45.43
N PRO A 5 -36.75 -41.72 45.41
CA PRO A 5 -36.29 -43.10 45.49
C PRO A 5 -35.22 -43.44 44.43
N ASP A 6 -35.37 -42.89 43.22
CA ASP A 6 -34.41 -43.08 42.12
C ASP A 6 -33.07 -42.40 42.40
N THR A 7 -33.10 -41.24 43.09
CA THR A 7 -31.89 -40.51 43.46
C THR A 7 -31.15 -41.22 44.58
N GLU A 8 -31.87 -41.76 45.57
CA GLU A 8 -31.29 -42.59 46.64
C GLU A 8 -30.68 -43.88 46.10
N GLU A 9 -31.35 -44.56 45.18
CA GLU A 9 -30.85 -45.76 44.52
C GLU A 9 -29.57 -45.46 43.71
N TYR A 10 -29.55 -44.36 42.95
CA TYR A 10 -28.38 -43.92 42.19
C TYR A 10 -27.16 -43.58 43.08
N ILE A 11 -27.40 -42.89 44.20
CA ILE A 11 -26.34 -42.55 45.17
C ILE A 11 -25.79 -43.82 45.80
N LYS A 12 -26.66 -44.73 46.23
CA LYS A 12 -26.27 -46.01 46.85
C LYS A 12 -25.42 -46.85 45.89
N GLU A 13 -25.86 -47.02 44.65
CA GLU A 13 -25.12 -47.78 43.63
C GLU A 13 -23.80 -47.10 43.23
N SER A 14 -23.72 -45.77 43.27
CA SER A 14 -22.45 -45.04 43.04
C SER A 14 -21.45 -45.25 44.17
N ILE A 15 -21.91 -45.32 45.42
CA ILE A 15 -21.08 -45.65 46.58
C ILE A 15 -20.60 -47.11 46.51
N GLU A 16 -21.51 -48.04 46.23
CA GLU A 16 -21.20 -49.46 46.06
C GLU A 16 -20.16 -49.67 44.95
N SER A 17 -20.33 -48.99 43.80
CA SER A 17 -19.37 -48.98 42.71
C SER A 17 -17.98 -48.44 43.12
N SER A 18 -17.93 -47.40 43.94
CA SER A 18 -16.66 -46.79 44.39
C SER A 18 -15.92 -47.67 45.40
N LEU A 19 -16.66 -48.52 46.12
CA LEU A 19 -16.13 -49.47 47.10
C LEU A 19 -15.81 -50.85 46.49
N GLY A 20 -15.98 -51.02 45.17
CA GLY A 20 -15.75 -52.29 44.47
C GLY A 20 -16.80 -53.37 44.77
N LEU A 21 -17.97 -52.98 45.30
CA LEU A 21 -19.08 -53.88 45.54
C LEU A 21 -19.84 -54.19 44.24
N PRO A 22 -20.52 -55.36 44.14
CA PRO A 22 -21.24 -55.75 42.95
C PRO A 22 -22.35 -54.73 42.63
N VAL A 23 -22.20 -54.03 41.51
CA VAL A 23 -23.19 -53.07 41.03
C VAL A 23 -24.31 -53.82 40.30
N SER A 24 -25.55 -53.35 40.43
CA SER A 24 -26.68 -53.98 39.75
C SER A 24 -26.50 -53.94 38.22
N VAL A 25 -26.99 -54.98 37.54
CA VAL A 25 -26.98 -55.06 36.07
C VAL A 25 -27.76 -53.87 35.46
N LYS A 26 -28.82 -53.41 36.13
CA LYS A 26 -29.62 -52.25 35.72
C LYS A 26 -28.78 -50.97 35.70
N SER A 27 -28.00 -50.71 36.75
CA SER A 27 -27.10 -49.55 36.85
C SER A 27 -26.01 -49.58 35.78
N LEU A 28 -25.37 -50.73 35.59
CA LEU A 28 -24.32 -50.90 34.58
C LEU A 28 -24.87 -50.67 33.17
N SER A 29 -26.09 -51.16 32.89
CA SER A 29 -26.76 -50.97 31.60
C SER A 29 -27.09 -49.50 31.36
N LEU A 30 -27.59 -48.78 32.37
CA LEU A 30 -27.86 -47.34 32.28
C LEU A 30 -26.58 -46.52 32.05
N LYS A 31 -25.50 -46.84 32.77
CA LYS A 31 -24.18 -46.18 32.59
C LYS A 31 -23.61 -46.45 31.20
N LEU A 32 -23.77 -47.67 30.67
CA LEU A 32 -23.32 -48.02 29.32
C LEU A 32 -24.05 -47.18 28.27
N VAL A 33 -25.38 -47.11 28.32
CA VAL A 33 -26.18 -46.32 27.37
C VAL A 33 -25.82 -44.82 27.46
N ALA A 34 -25.69 -44.27 28.67
CA ALA A 34 -25.29 -42.89 28.86
C ALA A 34 -23.88 -42.61 28.30
N SER A 35 -22.94 -43.53 28.49
CA SER A 35 -21.59 -43.43 27.96
C SER A 35 -21.57 -43.52 26.43
N GLU A 36 -22.40 -44.37 25.83
CA GLU A 36 -22.52 -44.49 24.38
C GLU A 36 -23.13 -43.23 23.75
N ASP A 37 -24.17 -42.66 24.35
CA ASP A 37 -24.75 -41.37 23.92
C ASP A 37 -23.73 -40.23 24.00
N ALA A 38 -23.01 -40.12 25.12
CA ALA A 38 -21.95 -39.13 25.28
C ALA A 38 -20.84 -39.31 24.24
N ARG A 39 -20.44 -40.56 23.93
CA ARG A 39 -19.44 -40.86 22.90
C ARG A 39 -19.91 -40.42 21.51
N HIS A 40 -21.16 -40.69 21.14
CA HIS A 40 -21.72 -40.25 19.86
C HIS A 40 -21.74 -38.72 19.75
N ARG A 41 -22.20 -38.02 20.79
CA ARG A 41 -22.20 -36.55 20.80
C ARG A 41 -20.79 -35.97 20.67
N LEU A 42 -19.80 -36.57 21.31
CA LEU A 42 -18.39 -36.16 21.17
C LEU A 42 -17.88 -36.40 19.75
N GLN A 43 -18.24 -37.51 19.12
CA GLN A 43 -17.89 -37.76 17.72
C GLN A 43 -18.50 -36.72 16.78
N ASP A 44 -19.77 -36.39 16.96
CA ASP A 44 -20.44 -35.34 16.17
C ASP A 44 -19.74 -33.99 16.32
N GLN A 45 -19.33 -33.63 17.55
CA GLN A 45 -18.57 -32.42 17.80
C GLN A 45 -17.20 -32.42 17.12
N ILE A 46 -16.50 -33.57 17.12
CA ILE A 46 -15.21 -33.71 16.44
C ILE A 46 -15.39 -33.44 14.95
N PHE A 47 -16.38 -34.05 14.29
CA PHE A 47 -16.63 -33.83 12.86
C PHE A 47 -16.90 -32.35 12.54
N VAL A 48 -17.72 -31.68 13.35
CA VAL A 48 -17.99 -30.24 13.18
C VAL A 48 -16.73 -29.40 13.36
N LEU A 49 -15.88 -29.74 14.33
CA LEU A 49 -14.64 -29.02 14.56
C LEU A 49 -13.62 -29.24 13.44
N GLU A 50 -13.52 -30.45 12.91
CA GLU A 50 -12.64 -30.77 11.77
C GLU A 50 -13.05 -30.01 10.50
N GLU A 51 -14.36 -29.92 10.22
CA GLU A 51 -14.87 -29.13 9.09
C GLU A 51 -14.52 -27.65 9.27
N ARG A 52 -14.75 -27.10 10.47
CA ARG A 52 -14.44 -25.70 10.79
C ARG A 52 -12.95 -25.39 10.72
N LEU A 53 -12.10 -26.32 11.16
CA LEU A 53 -10.65 -26.18 11.07
C LEU A 53 -10.22 -26.16 9.60
N THR A 54 -10.72 -27.09 8.79
CA THR A 54 -10.42 -27.16 7.36
C THR A 54 -10.84 -25.88 6.63
N GLU A 55 -12.02 -25.34 6.95
CA GLU A 55 -12.50 -24.08 6.39
C GLU A 55 -11.66 -22.88 6.84
N ALA A 56 -11.25 -22.84 8.11
CA ALA A 56 -10.36 -21.80 8.62
C ALA A 56 -8.98 -21.83 7.94
N ASP A 57 -8.41 -23.03 7.74
CA ASP A 57 -7.12 -23.20 7.05
C ASP A 57 -7.21 -22.71 5.59
N LYS A 58 -8.28 -23.04 4.87
CA LYS A 58 -8.51 -22.53 3.51
C LYS A 58 -8.55 -21.01 3.47
N ARG A 59 -9.25 -20.38 4.41
CA ARG A 59 -9.32 -18.91 4.51
C ARG A 59 -7.96 -18.30 4.82
N LEU A 60 -7.19 -18.92 5.72
CA LEU A 60 -5.84 -18.45 6.04
C LEU A 60 -4.94 -18.48 4.80
N GLU A 61 -4.96 -19.55 4.02
CA GLU A 61 -4.15 -19.64 2.80
C GLU A 61 -4.58 -18.62 1.73
N GLN A 62 -5.89 -18.39 1.57
CA GLN A 62 -6.39 -17.31 0.70
C GLN A 62 -5.90 -15.94 1.17
N CYS A 63 -6.05 -15.61 2.45
CA CYS A 63 -5.58 -14.34 3.01
C CYS A 63 -4.06 -14.18 2.86
N ARG A 64 -3.26 -15.24 3.04
CA ARG A 64 -1.81 -15.20 2.80
C ARG A 64 -1.49 -14.90 1.34
N ALA A 65 -2.18 -15.56 0.40
CA ALA A 65 -1.98 -15.33 -1.02
C ALA A 65 -2.33 -13.89 -1.42
N GLU A 66 -3.46 -13.38 -0.95
CA GLU A 66 -3.89 -11.99 -1.18
C GLU A 66 -2.91 -10.99 -0.56
N ALA A 67 -2.48 -11.20 0.69
CA ALA A 67 -1.51 -10.34 1.35
C ALA A 67 -0.17 -10.30 0.61
N ASN A 68 0.31 -11.44 0.11
CA ASN A 68 1.54 -11.51 -0.67
C ASN A 68 1.41 -10.78 -2.01
N MET A 69 0.31 -11.01 -2.73
CA MET A 69 0.04 -10.30 -3.99
C MET A 69 -0.04 -8.79 -3.79
N ASN A 70 -0.72 -8.34 -2.72
CA ASN A 70 -0.82 -6.93 -2.37
C ASN A 70 0.54 -6.34 -2.00
N ALA A 71 1.35 -7.03 -1.20
CA ALA A 71 2.69 -6.57 -0.84
C ALA A 71 3.58 -6.39 -2.08
N GLN A 72 3.53 -7.33 -3.04
CA GLN A 72 4.24 -7.21 -4.31
C GLN A 72 3.72 -6.04 -5.15
N GLY A 73 2.41 -5.84 -5.20
CA GLY A 73 1.77 -4.72 -5.90
C GLY A 73 2.20 -3.37 -5.36
N VAL A 74 2.18 -3.21 -4.02
CA VAL A 74 2.63 -1.99 -3.34
C VAL A 74 4.10 -1.74 -3.61
N LYS A 75 4.95 -2.78 -3.50
CA LYS A 75 6.39 -2.66 -3.79
C LYS A 75 6.64 -2.12 -5.20
N ARG A 76 6.03 -2.72 -6.23
CA ARG A 76 6.16 -2.25 -7.62
C ARG A 76 5.67 -0.81 -7.79
N CYS A 77 4.55 -0.46 -7.17
CA CYS A 77 4.02 0.91 -7.24
C CYS A 77 4.98 1.94 -6.63
N VAL A 78 5.64 1.61 -5.52
CA VAL A 78 6.65 2.47 -4.91
C VAL A 78 7.87 2.62 -5.83
N GLU A 79 8.40 1.52 -6.36
CA GLU A 79 9.53 1.53 -7.30
C GLU A 79 9.24 2.38 -8.56
N GLU A 80 8.04 2.24 -9.13
CA GLU A 80 7.60 3.05 -10.28
C GLU A 80 7.47 4.54 -9.93
N LYS A 81 6.93 4.86 -8.75
CA LYS A 81 6.82 6.25 -8.28
C LYS A 81 8.18 6.89 -8.06
N GLU A 82 9.13 6.18 -7.46
CA GLU A 82 10.49 6.66 -7.25
C GLU A 82 11.19 6.91 -8.60
N MET A 83 11.03 6.00 -9.56
CA MET A 83 11.56 6.15 -10.91
C MET A 83 10.98 7.39 -11.62
N ILE A 84 9.67 7.61 -11.52
CA ILE A 84 9.01 8.80 -12.11
C ILE A 84 9.49 10.07 -11.41
N ALA A 85 9.59 10.07 -10.07
CA ALA A 85 10.08 11.22 -9.31
C ALA A 85 11.50 11.60 -9.71
N SER A 86 12.40 10.63 -9.92
CA SER A 86 13.75 10.87 -10.43
C SER A 86 13.72 11.51 -11.81
N LYS A 87 12.95 10.95 -12.75
CA LYS A 87 12.81 11.50 -14.11
C LYS A 87 12.24 12.92 -14.10
N TYR A 88 11.30 13.20 -13.20
CA TYR A 88 10.74 14.53 -13.04
C TYR A 88 11.79 15.52 -12.53
N ALA A 89 12.61 15.13 -11.54
CA ALA A 89 13.71 15.97 -11.06
C ALA A 89 14.74 16.26 -12.17
N ASP A 90 15.09 15.26 -12.97
CA ASP A 90 15.97 15.43 -14.13
C ASP A 90 15.39 16.41 -15.16
N LEU A 91 14.09 16.29 -15.45
CA LEU A 91 13.39 17.17 -16.37
C LEU A 91 13.35 18.61 -15.85
N VAL A 92 13.04 18.83 -14.58
CA VAL A 92 13.06 20.16 -13.95
C VAL A 92 14.45 20.78 -14.04
N ASN A 93 15.50 20.01 -13.77
CA ASN A 93 16.88 20.48 -13.91
C ASN A 93 17.23 20.85 -15.36
N HIS A 94 16.71 20.10 -16.33
CA HIS A 94 16.91 20.40 -17.75
C HIS A 94 16.17 21.66 -18.17
N CYS A 95 14.91 21.83 -17.76
CA CYS A 95 14.13 23.05 -18.01
C CYS A 95 14.83 24.28 -17.43
N ARG A 96 15.34 24.22 -16.20
CA ARG A 96 16.09 25.32 -15.59
C ARG A 96 17.31 25.72 -16.41
N LYS A 97 18.08 24.76 -16.93
CA LYS A 97 19.25 25.05 -17.78
C LYS A 97 18.84 25.73 -19.08
N LEU A 98 17.77 25.25 -19.71
CA LEU A 98 17.24 25.87 -20.93
C LEU A 98 16.73 27.30 -20.67
N GLU A 99 16.06 27.54 -19.53
CA GLU A 99 15.63 28.88 -19.14
C GLU A 99 16.82 29.84 -18.94
N GLU A 100 17.90 29.35 -18.31
CA GLU A 100 19.16 30.11 -18.17
C GLU A 100 19.78 30.44 -19.53
N GLU A 101 19.84 29.48 -20.45
CA GLU A 101 20.36 29.67 -21.80
C GLU A 101 19.50 30.67 -22.61
N CYS A 102 18.17 30.54 -22.56
CA CYS A 102 17.25 31.49 -23.20
C CYS A 102 17.47 32.92 -22.69
N SER A 103 17.61 33.09 -21.37
CA SER A 103 17.87 34.42 -20.79
C SER A 103 19.22 35.00 -21.23
N LEU A 104 20.24 34.17 -21.46
CA LEU A 104 21.51 34.65 -22.01
C LEU A 104 21.36 35.11 -23.46
N TYR A 105 20.65 34.34 -24.29
CA TYR A 105 20.38 34.72 -25.68
C TYR A 105 19.56 36.01 -25.79
N GLU A 106 18.57 36.21 -24.93
CA GLU A 106 17.81 37.46 -24.86
C GLU A 106 18.72 38.66 -24.58
N ARG A 107 19.60 38.57 -23.57
CA ARG A 107 20.54 39.64 -23.23
C ARG A 107 21.55 39.93 -24.34
N ASP A 108 22.05 38.89 -25.01
CA ASP A 108 22.99 39.06 -26.12
C ASP A 108 22.31 39.76 -27.31
N LEU A 109 21.05 39.41 -27.60
CA LEU A 109 20.24 40.09 -28.62
C LEU A 109 20.00 41.56 -28.27
N GLU A 110 19.63 41.86 -27.02
CA GLU A 110 19.45 43.24 -26.54
C GLU A 110 20.72 44.06 -26.72
N ARG A 111 21.88 43.51 -26.33
CA ARG A 111 23.18 44.20 -26.50
C ARG A 111 23.51 44.47 -27.97
N ILE A 112 23.22 43.52 -28.87
CA ILE A 112 23.44 43.69 -30.30
C ILE A 112 22.53 44.79 -30.85
N MET A 113 21.26 44.84 -30.41
CA MET A 113 20.34 45.91 -30.80
C MET A 113 20.81 47.28 -30.35
N GLU A 114 21.23 47.42 -29.08
CA GLU A 114 21.80 48.67 -28.56
C GLU A 114 23.01 49.13 -29.37
N SER A 115 23.92 48.20 -29.70
CA SER A 115 25.09 48.47 -30.52
C SER A 115 24.72 48.93 -31.95
N CYS A 116 23.70 48.32 -32.56
CA CYS A 116 23.18 48.75 -33.86
C CYS A 116 22.58 50.16 -33.80
N ASP A 117 21.85 50.50 -32.73
CA ASP A 117 21.28 51.83 -32.53
C ASP A 117 22.38 52.90 -32.35
N GLU A 118 23.44 52.59 -31.61
CA GLU A 118 24.62 53.46 -31.46
C GLU A 118 25.33 53.70 -32.80
N LEU A 119 25.61 52.64 -33.55
CA LEU A 119 26.22 52.72 -34.88
C LEU A 119 25.33 53.49 -35.86
N GLY A 120 24.01 53.34 -35.77
CA GLY A 120 23.05 54.10 -36.55
C GLY A 120 23.16 55.60 -36.32
N LYS A 121 23.21 56.03 -35.04
CA LYS A 121 23.41 57.44 -34.66
C LYS A 121 24.76 57.98 -35.14
N GLU A 122 25.84 57.22 -34.95
CA GLU A 122 27.17 57.62 -35.43
C GLU A 122 27.19 57.80 -36.96
N ASN A 123 26.52 56.92 -37.70
CA ASN A 123 26.40 57.02 -39.16
C ASN A 123 25.63 58.28 -39.58
N GLU A 124 24.52 58.59 -38.90
CA GLU A 124 23.73 59.81 -39.13
C GLU A 124 24.55 61.07 -38.84
N GLU A 125 25.29 61.10 -37.73
CA GLU A 125 26.18 62.22 -37.39
C GLU A 125 27.29 62.41 -38.42
N LEU A 126 27.92 61.32 -38.88
CA LEU A 126 28.94 61.38 -39.93
C LEU A 126 28.39 61.90 -41.26
N ARG A 127 27.17 61.49 -41.63
CA ARG A 127 26.47 62.00 -42.83
C ARG A 127 26.18 63.49 -42.71
N ALA A 128 25.64 63.94 -41.58
CA ALA A 128 25.38 65.36 -41.35
C ALA A 128 26.66 66.21 -41.48
N ARG A 129 27.78 65.74 -40.92
CA ARG A 129 29.09 66.41 -41.05
C ARG A 129 29.64 66.44 -42.48
N LEU A 130 29.37 65.41 -43.28
CA LEU A 130 29.73 65.36 -44.70
C LEU A 130 28.90 66.37 -45.49
N ASP A 131 27.60 66.44 -45.24
CA ASP A 131 26.69 67.38 -45.91
C ASP A 131 27.04 68.83 -45.57
N ASP A 132 27.31 69.15 -44.30
CA ASP A 132 27.76 70.48 -43.87
C ASP A 132 29.09 70.91 -44.53
N ASN A 133 30.04 69.99 -44.68
CA ASN A 133 31.30 70.26 -45.38
C ASN A 133 31.13 70.39 -46.91
N SER A 134 30.13 69.71 -47.50
CA SER A 134 29.79 69.84 -48.91
C SER A 134 29.02 71.14 -49.25
N GLY A 135 28.43 71.78 -48.23
CA GLY A 135 27.77 73.09 -48.32
C GLY A 135 28.73 74.30 -48.34
N VAL A 136 30.03 74.11 -48.08
CA VAL A 136 31.06 75.15 -48.24
C VAL A 136 31.40 75.27 -49.73
N ARG A 137 30.54 75.98 -50.44
CA ARG A 137 30.75 76.48 -51.80
C ARG A 137 32.02 77.35 -51.80
N VAL A 138 33.06 76.87 -52.47
CA VAL A 138 34.25 77.67 -52.82
C VAL A 138 33.77 78.88 -53.62
N PRO A 139 34.01 80.14 -53.17
CA PRO A 139 33.65 81.31 -53.95
C PRO A 139 34.79 81.63 -54.92
N PHE A 140 34.66 81.25 -56.19
CA PHE A 140 35.27 81.93 -57.34
C PHE A 140 34.45 81.65 -58.61
#